data_AF-A0A5N5WKZ6-F1
#
_entry.id   AF-A0A5N5WKZ6-F1
#
_cell.length_a   1.000
_cell.length_b   1.000
_cell.length_c   1.000
_cell.angle_alpha   90.00
_cell.angle_beta   90.00
_cell.angle_gamma   90.00
#
_symmetry.space_group_name_H-M   'P 1'
#
loop_
_entity.id
_entity.type
_entity.pdbx_description
1 polymer ?
#
loop_
_entity_poly.entity_id
_entity_poly.type
_entity_poly.pdbx_seq_one_letter_code
_entity_poly.pdbx_strand_id
1 'polypeptide(L)'
;MAPSDLDQLIEMGFDKERAQLAVTKAGGLQGALEWLEANQDKSLEEIKADNVEEEEEEEEEEEEGPQLQPGEEARSLVCNECGKKFRSHAQAEFHASKTQHVDFSESTEELQPLTAEEKQAKLEQLRQKLAVKRAAQSEQDKLDQKRNEEIKRKSNKENQDLKEELQRKQMMKEAEKKKQERLADIEAKRRVKAKIEADKEERRLKAERERAGRAGVAPPAQPASAPLATSSGPTTSKPTSAYTETRLRFQTPKGNILKTLPVTTTLFEVAAALNQEDGIEVQGFLQTFPRKVFDSEYFGESLKDLGLIPSASLVIQ
;
A
#
# COMPACT_ATOMS: atom_id res chain seq x y z
N MET A 1 -11.51 -5.18 16.21
CA MET A 1 -10.30 -4.79 16.96
C MET A 1 -10.72 -4.72 18.42
N ALA A 2 -10.02 -5.42 19.32
CA ALA A 2 -10.28 -5.26 20.74
C ALA A 2 -9.89 -3.83 21.17
N PRO A 3 -10.69 -3.12 21.98
CA PRO A 3 -10.32 -1.81 22.48
C PRO A 3 -9.05 -1.95 23.33
N SER A 4 -8.10 -1.03 23.15
CA SER A 4 -6.86 -1.06 23.92
C SER A 4 -7.15 -0.79 25.41
N ASP A 5 -6.30 -1.28 26.31
CA ASP A 5 -6.49 -1.08 27.75
C ASP A 5 -6.55 0.43 28.10
N LEU A 6 -5.80 1.26 27.37
CA LEU A 6 -5.87 2.72 27.45
C LEU A 6 -7.27 3.25 27.07
N ASP A 7 -7.83 2.78 25.96
CA ASP A 7 -9.15 3.21 25.49
C ASP A 7 -10.24 2.80 26.48
N GLN A 8 -10.13 1.61 27.07
CA GLN A 8 -11.07 1.12 28.09
C GLN A 8 -11.02 1.99 29.36
N LEU A 9 -9.83 2.40 29.81
CA LEU A 9 -9.69 3.31 30.97
C LEU A 9 -10.25 4.71 30.67
N ILE A 10 -10.08 5.20 29.45
CA ILE A 10 -10.67 6.47 29.02
C ILE A 10 -12.20 6.36 28.97
N GLU A 11 -12.74 5.23 28.49
CA GLU A 11 -14.18 4.95 28.49
C GLU A 11 -14.77 4.83 29.91
N MET A 12 -13.97 4.37 30.88
CA MET A 12 -14.31 4.34 32.31
C MET A 12 -14.26 5.73 32.98
N GLY A 13 -13.75 6.74 32.29
CA GLY A 13 -13.73 8.14 32.75
C GLY A 13 -12.43 8.58 33.43
N PHE A 14 -11.33 7.83 33.27
CA PHE A 14 -10.03 8.25 33.78
C PHE A 14 -9.34 9.26 32.84
N ASP A 15 -8.59 10.19 33.42
CA ASP A 15 -7.78 11.15 32.65
C ASP A 15 -6.76 10.43 31.76
N LYS A 16 -6.66 10.86 30.50
CA LYS A 16 -5.83 10.20 29.48
C LYS A 16 -4.37 10.05 29.89
N GLU A 17 -3.78 11.09 30.48
CA GLU A 17 -2.38 11.05 30.92
C GLU A 17 -2.17 10.08 32.08
N ARG A 18 -3.12 10.04 33.01
CA ARG A 18 -3.11 9.15 34.18
C ARG A 18 -3.28 7.69 33.78
N ALA A 19 -4.22 7.42 32.87
CA ALA A 19 -4.47 6.11 32.31
C ALA A 19 -3.25 5.61 31.53
N GLN A 20 -2.57 6.50 30.81
CA GLN A 20 -1.34 6.14 30.10
C GLN A 20 -0.22 5.74 31.07
N LEU A 21 0.02 6.52 32.12
CA LEU A 21 0.98 6.21 33.19
C LEU A 21 0.67 4.87 33.89
N ALA A 22 -0.61 4.62 34.17
CA ALA A 22 -1.06 3.39 34.80
C ALA A 22 -0.81 2.15 33.94
N VAL A 23 -1.12 2.25 32.64
CA VAL A 23 -0.88 1.15 31.67
C VAL A 23 0.62 0.89 31.50
N THR A 24 1.46 1.92 31.55
CA THR A 24 2.92 1.74 31.43
C THR A 24 3.55 1.15 32.69
N LYS A 25 3.09 1.52 33.89
CA LYS A 25 3.67 1.05 35.16
C LYS A 25 3.22 -0.36 35.55
N ALA A 26 1.91 -0.63 35.47
CA ALA A 26 1.34 -1.84 36.05
C ALA A 26 1.06 -2.96 35.03
N GLY A 27 1.00 -2.63 33.74
CA GLY A 27 0.79 -3.60 32.66
C GLY A 27 -0.61 -4.24 32.65
N GLY A 28 -1.35 -4.05 31.55
CA GLY A 28 -2.70 -4.58 31.40
C GLY A 28 -3.78 -3.80 32.16
N LEU A 29 -5.05 -4.02 31.82
CA LEU A 29 -6.18 -3.28 32.40
C LEU A 29 -6.31 -3.44 33.93
N GLN A 30 -6.19 -4.67 34.45
CA GLN A 30 -6.39 -4.95 35.88
C GLN A 30 -5.31 -4.27 36.74
N GLY A 31 -4.05 -4.35 36.31
CA GLY A 31 -2.93 -3.69 37.00
C GLY A 31 -3.05 -2.17 36.93
N ALA A 32 -3.46 -1.64 35.78
CA ALA A 32 -3.68 -0.21 35.63
C ALA A 32 -4.79 0.31 36.57
N LEU A 33 -5.86 -0.45 36.80
CA LEU A 33 -6.92 -0.08 37.73
C LEU A 33 -6.45 -0.08 39.19
N GLU A 34 -5.71 -1.11 39.61
CA GLU A 34 -5.14 -1.19 40.96
C GLU A 34 -4.12 -0.06 41.22
N TRP A 35 -3.31 0.27 40.21
CA TRP A 35 -2.39 1.41 40.28
C TRP A 35 -3.11 2.76 40.34
N LEU A 36 -4.21 2.92 39.59
CA LEU A 36 -5.02 4.14 39.60
C LEU A 36 -5.71 4.35 40.96
N GLU A 37 -6.17 3.27 41.59
CA GLU A 37 -6.76 3.26 42.94
C GLU A 37 -5.71 3.61 44.00
N ALA A 38 -4.53 2.97 43.96
CA ALA A 38 -3.44 3.25 44.90
C ALA A 38 -2.90 4.68 44.82
N ASN A 39 -2.96 5.30 43.64
CA ASN A 39 -2.50 6.67 43.43
C ASN A 39 -3.64 7.69 43.45
N GLN A 40 -4.89 7.32 43.77
CA GLN A 40 -6.10 8.17 43.64
C GLN A 40 -5.93 9.55 44.28
N ASP A 41 -5.25 9.60 45.42
CA ASP A 41 -5.06 10.80 46.23
C ASP A 41 -3.88 11.69 45.76
N LYS A 42 -3.04 11.20 44.84
CA LYS A 42 -1.89 11.95 44.30
C LYS A 42 -2.28 12.77 43.06
N SER A 43 -1.75 13.98 42.97
CA SER A 43 -1.90 14.82 41.77
C SER A 43 -1.01 14.32 40.63
N LEU A 44 -1.37 14.66 39.38
CA LEU A 44 -0.59 14.26 38.19
C LEU A 44 0.85 14.81 38.20
N GLU A 45 1.09 15.91 38.89
CA GLU A 45 2.41 16.53 39.02
C GLU A 45 3.26 15.78 40.05
N GLU A 46 2.68 15.37 41.18
CA GLU A 46 3.34 14.52 42.18
C GLU A 46 3.65 13.13 41.62
N ILE A 47 2.73 12.51 40.89
CA ILE A 47 2.96 11.22 40.23
C ILE A 47 4.11 11.30 39.21
N LYS A 48 4.19 12.41 38.47
CA LYS A 48 5.29 12.63 37.51
C LYS A 48 6.61 12.92 38.22
N ALA A 49 6.58 13.63 39.36
CA ALA A 49 7.77 13.86 40.18
C ALA A 49 8.27 12.56 40.81
N ASP A 50 7.40 11.77 41.43
CA ASP A 50 7.72 10.45 41.98
C ASP A 50 8.29 9.51 40.90
N ASN A 51 7.77 9.58 39.67
CA ASN A 51 8.28 8.75 38.57
C ASN A 51 9.66 9.21 38.06
N VAL A 52 9.95 10.52 38.09
CA VAL A 52 11.28 11.04 37.78
C VAL A 52 12.27 10.72 38.90
N GLU A 53 11.84 10.77 40.16
CA GLU A 53 12.66 10.36 41.31
C GLU A 53 12.93 8.85 41.30
N GLU A 54 11.93 8.01 40.99
CA GLU A 54 12.11 6.57 40.79
C GLU A 54 13.01 6.25 39.59
N GLU A 55 12.89 6.98 38.46
CA GLU A 55 13.79 6.81 37.30
C GLU A 55 15.23 7.28 37.59
N GLU A 56 15.41 8.33 38.40
CA GLU A 56 16.74 8.80 38.84
C GLU A 56 17.39 7.82 39.85
N GLU A 57 16.61 7.21 40.75
CA GLU A 57 17.09 6.15 41.67
C GLU A 57 17.43 4.84 40.92
N GLU A 58 16.61 4.42 39.95
CA GLU A 58 16.87 3.23 39.12
C GLU A 58 18.11 3.40 38.21
N GLU A 59 18.35 4.59 37.63
CA GLU A 59 19.58 4.87 36.85
C GLU A 59 20.84 4.91 37.75
N GLU A 60 20.74 5.40 38.99
CA GLU A 60 21.85 5.34 39.96
C GLU A 60 22.16 3.90 40.41
N GLU A 61 21.13 3.06 40.61
CA GLU A 61 21.30 1.62 40.89
C GLU A 61 21.85 0.83 39.68
N GLU A 62 21.51 1.19 38.44
CA GLU A 62 22.05 0.57 37.22
C GLU A 62 23.52 0.93 36.92
N GLU A 63 24.02 2.09 37.36
CA GLU A 63 25.43 2.47 37.22
C GLU A 63 26.32 1.98 38.35
N GLU A 64 25.84 1.95 39.60
CA GLU A 64 26.63 1.45 40.74
C GLU A 64 26.51 -0.07 40.95
N GLY A 65 25.48 -0.72 40.39
CA GLY A 65 25.17 -2.11 40.71
C GLY A 65 24.70 -2.27 42.17
N PRO A 66 24.25 -3.47 42.58
CA PRO A 66 23.61 -3.67 43.87
C PRO A 66 24.53 -3.27 45.04
N GLN A 67 24.01 -2.43 45.93
CA GLN A 67 24.71 -1.97 47.12
C GLN A 67 25.02 -3.14 48.07
N LEU A 68 26.17 -3.09 48.74
CA LEU A 68 26.60 -4.11 49.71
C LEU A 68 25.58 -4.25 50.85
N GLN A 69 25.16 -5.48 51.16
CA GLN A 69 24.41 -5.73 52.39
C GLN A 69 25.30 -5.49 53.62
N PRO A 70 24.77 -4.93 54.73
CA PRO A 70 25.56 -4.63 55.91
C PRO A 70 26.07 -5.92 56.56
N GLY A 71 27.34 -6.27 56.31
CA GLY A 71 28.00 -7.44 56.89
C GLY A 71 28.91 -8.24 55.94
N GLU A 72 29.00 -7.89 54.66
CA GLU A 72 29.82 -8.62 53.69
C GLU A 72 31.25 -8.05 53.61
N GLU A 73 32.25 -8.92 53.81
CA GLU A 73 33.67 -8.55 53.78
C GLU A 73 34.13 -8.27 52.33
N ALA A 74 34.72 -7.10 52.09
CA ALA A 74 35.14 -6.64 50.77
C ALA A 74 36.30 -7.48 50.20
N ARG A 75 35.98 -8.52 49.43
CA ARG A 75 36.93 -9.18 48.53
C ARG A 75 36.90 -8.46 47.19
N SER A 76 37.96 -7.74 46.84
CA SER A 76 38.00 -7.01 45.57
C SER A 76 38.29 -7.97 44.40
N LEU A 77 37.32 -8.12 43.49
CA LEU A 77 37.47 -8.89 42.26
C LEU A 77 37.91 -7.95 41.13
N VAL A 78 38.86 -8.37 40.29
CA VAL A 78 39.35 -7.59 39.15
C VAL A 78 39.03 -8.33 37.87
N CYS A 79 38.33 -7.68 36.94
CA CYS A 79 38.16 -8.23 35.61
C CYS A 79 39.49 -8.10 34.83
N ASN A 80 40.05 -9.22 34.37
CA ASN A 80 41.31 -9.25 33.65
C ASN A 80 41.19 -8.73 32.21
N GLU A 81 39.97 -8.67 31.66
CA GLU A 81 39.69 -8.19 30.31
C GLU A 81 39.62 -6.66 30.22
N CYS A 82 39.09 -5.99 31.26
CA CYS A 82 38.95 -4.53 31.28
C CYS A 82 39.63 -3.82 32.46
N GLY A 83 40.29 -4.56 33.35
CA GLY A 83 41.02 -4.02 34.50
C GLY A 83 40.16 -3.33 35.55
N LYS A 84 38.83 -3.45 35.48
CA LYS A 84 37.92 -2.84 36.46
C LYS A 84 37.95 -3.66 37.75
N LYS A 85 38.09 -2.96 38.87
CA LYS A 85 38.07 -3.55 40.21
C LYS A 85 36.66 -3.38 40.80
N PHE A 86 36.09 -4.46 41.29
CA PHE A 86 34.75 -4.58 41.86
C PHE A 86 34.86 -4.76 43.37
N ARG A 87 33.88 -4.22 44.10
CA ARG A 87 33.85 -4.27 45.56
C ARG A 87 33.13 -5.52 46.11
N SER A 88 32.28 -6.14 45.29
CA SER A 88 31.47 -7.31 45.62
C SER A 88 31.37 -8.27 44.44
N HIS A 89 30.99 -9.52 44.75
CA HIS A 89 30.69 -10.53 43.73
C HIS A 89 29.50 -10.12 42.85
N ALA A 90 28.47 -9.53 43.45
CA ALA A 90 27.27 -9.06 42.73
C ALA A 90 27.58 -7.96 41.70
N GLN A 91 28.52 -7.06 42.00
CA GLN A 91 28.96 -6.03 41.06
C GLN A 91 29.80 -6.62 39.91
N ALA A 92 30.57 -7.68 40.17
CA ALA A 92 31.31 -8.41 39.15
C ALA A 92 30.36 -9.19 38.21
N GLU A 93 29.32 -9.82 38.75
CA GLU A 93 28.27 -10.49 37.95
C GLU A 93 27.50 -9.51 37.06
N PHE A 94 27.15 -8.33 37.57
CA PHE A 94 26.49 -7.28 36.76
C PHE A 94 27.39 -6.76 35.64
N HIS A 95 28.68 -6.57 35.93
CA HIS A 95 29.65 -6.22 34.89
C HIS A 95 29.78 -7.34 33.86
N ALA A 96 29.77 -8.61 34.28
CA ALA A 96 29.78 -9.77 33.39
C ALA A 96 28.53 -9.82 32.50
N SER A 97 27.34 -9.49 33.01
CA SER A 97 26.11 -9.50 32.21
C SER A 97 26.06 -8.36 31.19
N LYS A 98 26.54 -7.16 31.56
CA LYS A 98 26.52 -5.95 30.71
C LYS A 98 27.63 -5.95 29.66
N THR A 99 28.81 -6.47 30.00
CA THR A 99 30.00 -6.42 29.13
C THR A 99 30.45 -7.77 28.60
N GLN A 100 29.84 -8.87 29.06
CA GLN A 100 30.20 -10.24 28.70
C GLN A 100 31.62 -10.66 29.08
N HIS A 101 32.27 -9.94 30.00
CA HIS A 101 33.59 -10.33 30.51
C HIS A 101 33.44 -11.37 31.61
N VAL A 102 34.19 -12.47 31.53
CA VAL A 102 34.05 -13.64 32.42
C VAL A 102 35.31 -13.94 33.23
N ASP A 103 36.45 -13.36 32.86
CA ASP A 103 37.72 -13.59 33.55
C ASP A 103 37.92 -12.61 34.72
N PHE A 104 37.70 -13.07 35.95
CA PHE A 104 37.92 -12.30 37.19
C PHE A 104 39.04 -12.91 38.05
N SER A 105 39.92 -12.08 38.60
CA SER A 105 40.94 -12.44 39.59
C SER A 105 40.62 -11.85 40.96
N GLU A 106 40.74 -12.65 42.02
CA GLU A 106 40.62 -12.16 43.40
C GLU A 106 41.89 -11.39 43.78
N SER A 107 41.80 -10.07 43.97
CA SER A 107 42.90 -9.24 44.48
C SER A 107 42.69 -8.97 45.97
N THR A 108 43.74 -9.08 46.79
CA THR A 108 43.71 -8.75 48.23
C THR A 108 43.89 -7.25 48.53
N GLU A 109 43.66 -6.39 47.55
CA GLU A 109 43.77 -4.93 47.73
C GLU A 109 42.40 -4.37 48.10
N GLU A 110 42.20 -4.06 49.38
CA GLU A 110 41.04 -3.29 49.85
C GLU A 110 40.98 -1.96 49.07
N LEU A 111 40.01 -1.84 48.17
CA LEU A 111 39.75 -0.60 47.44
C LEU A 111 39.37 0.46 48.46
N GLN A 112 40.25 1.45 48.66
CA GLN A 112 39.89 2.64 49.42
C GLN A 112 38.57 3.21 48.88
N PRO A 113 37.57 3.47 49.73
CA PRO A 113 36.39 4.22 49.32
C PRO A 113 36.86 5.57 48.79
N LEU A 114 36.43 5.91 47.57
CA LEU A 114 36.67 7.23 46.97
C LEU A 114 36.44 8.30 48.04
N THR A 115 37.39 9.22 48.18
CA THR A 115 37.26 10.32 49.14
C THR A 115 36.02 11.14 48.81
N ALA A 116 35.39 11.75 49.81
CA ALA A 116 34.14 12.49 49.63
C ALA A 116 34.24 13.56 48.53
N GLU A 117 35.43 14.15 48.34
CA GLU A 117 35.72 15.16 47.32
C GLU A 117 35.74 14.59 45.89
N GLU A 118 36.29 13.39 45.69
CA GLU A 118 36.31 12.73 44.37
C GLU A 118 34.92 12.25 43.94
N LYS A 119 34.09 11.83 44.91
CA LYS A 119 32.68 11.50 44.65
C LYS A 119 31.89 12.74 44.22
N GLN A 120 32.08 13.87 44.89
CA GLN A 120 31.44 15.13 44.53
C GLN A 120 31.88 15.61 43.14
N ALA A 121 33.18 15.54 42.82
CA ALA A 121 33.68 15.91 41.50
C ALA A 121 33.10 15.00 40.39
N LYS A 122 32.95 13.70 40.65
CA LYS A 122 32.35 12.76 39.68
C LYS A 122 30.86 13.01 39.48
N LEU A 123 30.12 13.34 40.55
CA LEU A 123 28.71 13.75 40.48
C LEU A 123 28.54 15.05 39.69
N GLU A 124 29.41 16.04 39.89
CA GLU A 124 29.39 17.28 39.11
C GLU A 124 29.67 17.03 37.62
N GLN A 125 30.62 16.15 37.29
CA GLN A 125 30.89 15.76 35.91
C GLN A 125 29.71 15.03 35.26
N LEU A 126 29.02 14.17 36.00
CA LEU A 126 27.81 13.48 35.52
C LEU A 126 26.67 14.48 35.29
N ARG A 127 26.43 15.40 36.24
CA ARG A 127 25.45 16.49 36.09
C ARG A 127 25.73 17.37 34.89
N GLN A 128 27.00 17.71 34.64
CA GLN A 128 27.39 18.47 33.44
C GLN A 128 27.15 17.69 32.15
N LYS A 129 27.47 16.40 32.10
CA LYS A 129 27.19 15.54 30.94
C LYS A 129 25.69 15.42 30.67
N LEU A 130 24.88 15.25 31.71
CA LEU A 130 23.42 15.21 31.60
C LEU A 130 22.84 16.55 31.13
N ALA A 131 23.34 17.67 31.66
CA ALA A 131 22.93 19.00 31.21
C ALA A 131 23.24 19.22 29.72
N VAL A 132 24.42 18.79 29.25
CA VAL A 132 24.79 18.85 27.83
C VAL A 132 23.89 17.93 26.98
N LYS A 133 23.59 16.71 27.43
CA LYS A 133 22.69 15.78 26.74
C LYS A 133 21.27 16.33 26.66
N ARG A 134 20.72 16.85 27.76
CA ARG A 134 19.39 17.49 27.82
C ARG A 134 19.33 18.72 26.91
N ALA A 135 20.38 19.55 26.87
CA ALA A 135 20.44 20.71 25.98
C ALA A 135 20.45 20.30 24.49
N ALA A 136 21.29 19.33 24.12
CA ALA A 136 21.35 18.80 22.75
C ALA A 136 20.02 18.17 22.31
N GLN A 137 19.36 17.43 23.20
CA GLN A 137 18.06 16.83 22.93
C GLN A 137 16.97 17.90 22.74
N SER A 138 16.93 18.95 23.59
CA SER A 138 15.97 20.06 23.41
C SER A 138 16.18 20.81 22.07
N GLU A 139 17.42 20.93 21.60
CA GLU A 139 17.69 21.54 20.29
C GLU A 139 17.22 20.65 19.14
N GLN A 140 17.44 19.34 19.22
CA GLN A 140 16.92 18.38 18.24
C GLN A 140 15.39 18.36 18.22
N ASP A 141 14.75 18.32 19.39
CA ASP A 141 13.29 18.32 19.50
C ASP A 141 12.68 19.59 18.89
N LYS A 142 13.32 20.76 19.07
CA LYS A 142 12.87 22.02 18.43
C LYS A 142 13.00 21.98 16.92
N LEU A 143 14.05 21.35 16.39
CA LEU A 143 14.24 21.20 14.94
C LEU A 143 13.21 20.21 14.36
N ASP A 144 12.97 19.10 15.05
CA ASP A 144 12.00 18.09 14.63
C ASP A 144 10.57 18.61 14.72
N GLN A 145 10.23 19.41 15.73
CA GLN A 145 8.95 20.10 15.80
C GLN A 145 8.75 21.05 14.62
N LYS A 146 9.74 21.88 14.28
CA LYS A 146 9.67 22.78 13.11
C LYS A 146 9.50 22.00 11.80
N ARG A 147 10.24 20.89 11.64
CA ARG A 147 10.12 20.01 10.46
C ARG A 147 8.73 19.37 10.37
N ASN A 148 8.21 18.88 11.49
CA ASN A 148 6.88 18.29 11.55
C ASN A 148 5.78 19.31 11.25
N GLU A 149 5.91 20.56 11.73
CA GLU A 149 5.01 21.65 11.35
C GLU A 149 5.07 21.97 9.85
N GLU A 150 6.28 22.02 9.27
CA GLU A 150 6.45 22.26 7.84
C GLU A 150 5.82 21.13 7.00
N ILE A 151 6.01 19.87 7.39
CA ILE A 151 5.37 18.71 6.74
C ILE A 151 3.84 18.84 6.81
N LYS A 152 3.28 19.21 7.97
CA LYS A 152 1.83 19.42 8.12
C LYS A 152 1.32 20.54 7.22
N ARG A 153 2.03 21.68 7.15
CA ARG A 153 1.67 22.81 6.28
C ARG A 153 1.73 22.43 4.79
N LYS A 154 2.81 21.75 4.38
CA LYS A 154 3.00 21.28 3.00
C LYS A 154 1.94 20.26 2.62
N SER A 155 1.69 19.25 3.45
CA SER A 155 0.66 18.24 3.21
C SER A 155 -0.74 18.84 3.12
N ASN A 156 -1.09 19.79 3.99
CA ASN A 156 -2.37 20.50 3.89
C ASN A 156 -2.51 21.28 2.59
N LYS A 157 -1.44 21.96 2.16
CA LYS A 157 -1.41 22.68 0.88
C LYS A 157 -1.55 21.72 -0.31
N GLU A 158 -0.77 20.65 -0.34
CA GLU A 158 -0.84 19.63 -1.40
C GLU A 158 -2.22 18.99 -1.48
N ASN A 159 -2.87 18.69 -0.34
CA ASN A 159 -4.24 18.19 -0.31
C ASN A 159 -5.27 19.18 -0.88
N GLN A 160 -5.09 20.48 -0.61
CA GLN A 160 -5.94 21.53 -1.19
C GLN A 160 -5.72 21.65 -2.70
N ASP A 161 -4.46 21.70 -3.13
CA ASP A 161 -4.08 21.79 -4.55
C ASP A 161 -4.62 20.58 -5.34
N LEU A 162 -4.49 19.36 -4.80
CA LEU A 162 -5.04 18.14 -5.40
C LEU A 162 -6.56 18.19 -5.54
N LYS A 163 -7.27 18.73 -4.53
CA LYS A 163 -8.72 18.89 -4.57
C LYS A 163 -9.15 19.91 -5.62
N GLU A 164 -8.47 21.04 -5.71
CA GLU A 164 -8.72 22.05 -6.74
C GLU A 164 -8.44 21.50 -8.15
N GLU A 165 -7.35 20.76 -8.33
CA GLU A 165 -7.01 20.17 -9.62
C GLU A 165 -8.04 19.11 -10.05
N LEU A 166 -8.50 18.28 -9.12
CA LEU A 166 -9.58 17.32 -9.36
C LEU A 166 -10.86 18.03 -9.80
N GLN A 167 -11.25 19.10 -9.10
CA GLN A 167 -12.43 19.91 -9.47
C GLN A 167 -12.26 20.56 -10.85
N ARG A 168 -11.09 21.12 -11.16
CA ARG A 168 -10.78 21.70 -12.48
C ARG A 168 -10.88 20.64 -13.59
N LYS A 169 -10.32 19.45 -13.37
CA LYS A 169 -10.40 18.32 -14.33
C LYS A 169 -11.85 17.86 -14.54
N GLN A 170 -12.66 17.79 -13.48
CA GLN A 170 -14.07 17.44 -13.58
C GLN A 170 -14.85 18.47 -14.40
N MET A 171 -14.65 19.77 -14.13
CA MET A 171 -15.29 20.86 -14.88
C MET A 171 -14.89 20.84 -16.37
N MET A 172 -13.61 20.62 -16.66
CA MET A 172 -13.13 20.50 -18.05
C MET A 172 -13.75 19.29 -18.76
N LYS A 173 -13.79 18.13 -18.10
CA LYS A 173 -14.39 16.91 -18.64
C LYS A 173 -15.89 17.08 -18.90
N GLU A 174 -16.61 17.76 -18.02
CA GLU A 174 -18.03 18.06 -18.23
C GLU A 174 -18.24 19.04 -19.39
N ALA A 175 -17.41 20.07 -19.49
CA ALA A 175 -17.45 21.02 -20.61
C ALA A 175 -17.15 20.33 -21.95
N GLU A 176 -16.18 19.42 -21.99
CA GLU A 176 -15.85 18.61 -23.17
C GLU A 176 -16.99 17.67 -23.57
N LYS A 177 -17.57 16.94 -22.61
CA LYS A 177 -18.74 16.09 -22.87
C LYS A 177 -19.90 16.91 -23.43
N LYS A 178 -20.20 18.07 -22.84
CA LYS A 178 -21.26 18.95 -23.34
C LYS A 178 -20.99 19.47 -24.74
N LYS A 179 -19.72 19.73 -25.09
CA LYS A 179 -19.34 20.08 -26.48
C LYS A 179 -19.51 18.89 -27.42
N GLN A 180 -19.10 17.69 -27.01
CA GLN A 180 -19.25 16.47 -27.80
C GLN A 180 -20.72 16.13 -28.04
N GLU A 181 -21.57 16.21 -27.02
CA GLU A 181 -23.02 16.02 -27.14
C GLU A 181 -23.65 17.02 -28.11
N ARG A 182 -23.30 18.30 -28.01
CA ARG A 182 -23.76 19.33 -28.96
C ARG A 182 -23.34 19.03 -30.40
N LEU A 183 -22.10 18.58 -30.61
CA LEU A 183 -21.60 18.21 -31.94
C LEU A 183 -22.29 16.96 -32.48
N ALA A 184 -22.49 15.95 -31.64
CA ALA A 184 -23.21 14.73 -31.98
C ALA A 184 -24.68 15.04 -32.34
N ASP A 185 -25.34 15.95 -31.63
CA ASP A 185 -26.70 16.41 -31.95
C ASP A 185 -26.76 17.13 -33.30
N ILE A 186 -25.77 17.98 -33.60
CA ILE A 186 -25.67 18.67 -34.88
C ILE A 186 -25.45 17.63 -36.01
N GLU A 187 -24.57 16.67 -35.81
CA GLU A 187 -24.31 15.62 -36.80
C GLU A 187 -25.51 14.70 -37.00
N ALA A 188 -26.21 14.33 -35.91
CA ALA A 188 -27.42 13.53 -35.98
C ALA A 188 -28.52 14.27 -36.76
N LYS A 189 -28.73 15.56 -36.49
CA LYS A 189 -29.64 16.41 -37.27
C LYS A 189 -29.22 16.50 -38.74
N ARG A 190 -27.91 16.63 -39.03
CA ARG A 190 -27.39 16.62 -40.41
C ARG A 190 -27.66 15.30 -41.12
N ARG A 191 -27.44 14.17 -40.44
CA ARG A 191 -27.68 12.83 -40.98
C ARG A 191 -29.17 12.60 -41.26
N VAL A 192 -30.06 13.04 -40.37
CA VAL A 192 -31.51 12.95 -40.59
C VAL A 192 -31.93 13.82 -41.77
N LYS A 193 -31.44 15.07 -41.85
CA LYS A 193 -31.70 15.94 -43.00
C LYS A 193 -31.23 15.33 -44.32
N ALA A 194 -30.02 14.77 -44.36
CA ALA A 194 -29.50 14.09 -45.55
C ALA A 194 -30.35 12.87 -45.97
N LYS A 195 -30.86 12.09 -45.00
CA LYS A 195 -31.78 10.98 -45.29
C LYS A 195 -33.11 11.46 -45.86
N ILE A 196 -33.67 12.55 -45.33
CA ILE A 196 -34.92 13.15 -45.85
C ILE A 196 -34.71 13.69 -47.26
N GLU A 197 -33.57 14.34 -47.52
CA GLU A 197 -33.22 14.84 -48.85
C GLU A 197 -33.06 13.70 -49.86
N ALA A 198 -32.33 12.64 -49.49
CA ALA A 198 -32.20 11.44 -50.33
C ALA A 198 -33.56 10.77 -50.62
N ASP A 199 -34.44 10.58 -49.62
CA ASP A 199 -35.79 10.03 -49.85
C ASP A 199 -36.64 10.93 -50.76
N LYS A 200 -36.52 12.26 -50.61
CA LYS A 200 -37.22 13.23 -51.44
C LYS A 200 -36.73 13.20 -52.89
N GLU A 201 -35.42 13.07 -53.09
CA GLU A 201 -34.82 12.94 -54.42
C GLU A 201 -35.17 11.60 -55.07
N GLU A 202 -35.13 10.50 -54.32
CA GLU A 202 -35.55 9.18 -54.82
C GLU A 202 -37.03 9.21 -55.24
N ARG A 203 -37.89 9.83 -54.44
CA ARG A 203 -39.32 10.01 -54.79
C ARG A 203 -39.50 10.88 -56.03
N ARG A 204 -38.72 11.96 -56.18
CA ARG A 204 -38.72 12.81 -57.38
C ARG A 204 -38.30 12.01 -58.61
N LEU A 205 -37.19 11.29 -58.53
CA LEU A 205 -36.66 10.46 -59.63
C LEU A 205 -37.62 9.32 -60.00
N LYS A 206 -38.27 8.69 -59.02
CA LYS A 206 -39.29 7.66 -59.25
C LYS A 206 -40.52 8.23 -59.95
N ALA A 207 -41.03 9.38 -59.51
CA ALA A 207 -42.15 10.05 -60.14
C ALA A 207 -41.82 10.53 -61.57
N GLU A 208 -40.59 11.01 -61.80
CA GLU A 208 -40.11 11.37 -63.13
C GLU A 208 -40.01 10.15 -64.05
N ARG A 209 -39.46 9.03 -63.55
CA ARG A 209 -39.38 7.76 -64.28
C ARG A 209 -40.77 7.21 -64.64
N GLU A 210 -41.73 7.28 -63.73
CA GLU A 210 -43.10 6.85 -63.98
C GLU A 210 -43.81 7.76 -64.99
N ARG A 211 -43.63 9.09 -64.89
CA ARG A 211 -44.16 10.05 -65.87
C ARG A 211 -43.56 9.84 -67.27
N ALA A 212 -42.26 9.58 -67.36
CA ALA A 212 -41.59 9.26 -68.62
C ALA A 212 -42.12 7.96 -69.24
N GLY A 213 -42.31 6.91 -68.42
CA GLY A 213 -42.91 5.64 -68.86
C GLY A 213 -44.35 5.79 -69.35
N ARG A 214 -45.15 6.65 -68.72
CA ARG A 214 -46.55 6.93 -69.15
C ARG A 214 -46.65 7.79 -70.42
N ALA A 215 -45.65 8.64 -70.68
CA ALA A 215 -45.58 9.48 -71.88
C ALA A 215 -45.07 8.72 -73.13
N GLY A 216 -44.79 7.42 -73.03
CA GLY A 216 -44.38 6.59 -74.18
C GLY A 216 -43.00 6.91 -74.76
N VAL A 217 -42.20 7.74 -74.08
CA VAL A 217 -40.80 7.98 -74.44
C VAL A 217 -39.97 6.84 -73.84
N ALA A 218 -39.26 6.09 -74.70
CA ALA A 218 -38.38 5.01 -74.28
C ALA A 218 -37.40 5.50 -73.21
N PRO A 219 -37.28 4.81 -72.06
CA PRO A 219 -36.44 5.27 -70.97
C PRO A 219 -34.97 5.33 -71.44
N PRO A 220 -34.23 6.42 -71.17
CA PRO A 220 -32.79 6.41 -71.39
C PRO A 220 -32.17 5.26 -70.58
N ALA A 221 -31.23 4.57 -71.21
CA ALA A 221 -30.51 3.43 -70.64
C ALA A 221 -30.03 3.76 -69.23
N GLN A 222 -30.43 2.94 -68.25
CA GLN A 222 -29.88 3.02 -66.91
C GLN A 222 -28.36 2.81 -67.02
N PRO A 223 -27.49 3.67 -66.46
CA PRO A 223 -26.15 3.25 -66.15
C PRO A 223 -26.30 2.10 -65.14
N ALA A 224 -25.67 0.97 -65.44
CA ALA A 224 -25.66 -0.21 -64.58
C ALA A 224 -25.30 0.21 -63.15
N SER A 225 -26.29 0.14 -62.25
CA SER A 225 -26.04 0.22 -60.83
C SER A 225 -25.23 -1.01 -60.45
N ALA A 226 -23.97 -0.78 -60.07
CA ALA A 226 -23.17 -1.79 -59.38
C ALA A 226 -23.98 -2.36 -58.20
N PRO A 227 -23.89 -3.68 -57.93
CA PRO A 227 -24.66 -4.29 -56.87
C PRO A 227 -24.28 -3.64 -55.53
N LEU A 228 -25.25 -2.93 -54.94
CA LEU A 228 -25.20 -2.56 -53.54
C LEU A 228 -25.18 -3.87 -52.74
N ALA A 229 -24.13 -4.03 -51.94
CA ALA A 229 -23.95 -5.14 -51.03
C ALA A 229 -25.11 -5.17 -50.03
N THR A 230 -26.06 -6.07 -50.25
CA THR A 230 -26.94 -6.60 -49.22
C THR A 230 -26.06 -7.30 -48.17
N SER A 231 -26.07 -6.77 -46.95
CA SER A 231 -25.32 -7.25 -45.78
C SER A 231 -25.91 -8.55 -45.19
N SER A 232 -26.05 -9.57 -46.03
CA SER A 232 -26.53 -10.89 -45.61
C SER A 232 -26.01 -11.93 -46.60
N GLY A 233 -24.70 -12.16 -46.50
CA GLY A 233 -23.97 -13.24 -47.17
C GLY A 233 -22.96 -13.84 -46.19
N PRO A 234 -22.67 -15.15 -46.29
CA PRO A 234 -21.90 -15.90 -45.31
C PRO A 234 -20.46 -15.40 -45.25
N THR A 235 -19.91 -15.33 -44.03
CA THR A 235 -18.55 -14.92 -43.74
C THR A 235 -17.54 -15.86 -44.41
N THR A 236 -17.12 -15.53 -45.62
CA THR A 236 -15.93 -16.14 -46.23
C THR A 236 -14.69 -15.52 -45.58
N SER A 237 -13.93 -16.36 -44.89
CA SER A 237 -12.72 -16.02 -44.15
C SER A 237 -11.66 -15.37 -45.04
N LYS A 238 -11.20 -14.20 -44.62
CA LYS A 238 -9.96 -13.58 -45.09
C LYS A 238 -8.78 -14.55 -44.80
N PRO A 239 -7.74 -14.63 -45.65
CA PRO A 239 -6.65 -15.57 -45.44
C PRO A 239 -5.98 -15.38 -44.08
N THR A 240 -5.65 -16.50 -43.43
CA THR A 240 -5.08 -16.66 -42.08
C THR A 240 -3.89 -15.74 -41.77
N SER A 241 -3.19 -15.21 -42.77
CA SER A 241 -1.99 -14.38 -42.61
C SER A 241 -2.23 -12.89 -42.37
N ALA A 242 -3.47 -12.38 -42.47
CA ALA A 242 -3.75 -10.93 -42.43
C ALA A 242 -4.30 -10.40 -41.09
N TYR A 243 -4.50 -11.25 -40.10
CA TYR A 243 -5.00 -10.83 -38.79
C TYR A 243 -3.83 -10.50 -37.86
N THR A 244 -3.90 -9.36 -37.18
CA THR A 244 -2.92 -8.91 -36.16
C THR A 244 -3.39 -9.22 -34.74
N GLU A 245 -4.69 -9.40 -34.57
CA GLU A 245 -5.37 -9.68 -33.30
C GLU A 245 -6.23 -10.93 -33.42
N THR A 246 -6.36 -11.66 -32.31
CA THR A 246 -7.16 -12.88 -32.17
C THR A 246 -8.14 -12.75 -31.03
N ARG A 247 -9.40 -13.14 -31.26
CA ARG A 247 -10.45 -13.18 -30.23
C ARG A 247 -10.59 -14.58 -29.65
N LEU A 248 -10.16 -14.78 -28.42
CA LEU A 248 -10.27 -16.05 -27.72
C LEU A 248 -11.45 -16.05 -26.76
N ARG A 249 -12.27 -17.10 -26.82
CA ARG A 249 -13.31 -17.39 -25.83
C ARG A 249 -12.83 -18.54 -24.94
N PHE A 250 -12.66 -18.28 -23.66
CA PHE A 250 -12.34 -19.29 -22.66
C PHE A 250 -13.62 -19.75 -21.96
N GLN A 251 -13.87 -21.06 -21.97
CA GLN A 251 -14.91 -21.69 -21.18
C GLN A 251 -14.28 -22.11 -19.85
N THR A 252 -14.67 -21.43 -18.78
CA THR A 252 -14.16 -21.68 -17.42
C THR A 252 -15.31 -22.20 -16.55
N PRO A 253 -15.05 -22.88 -15.43
CA PRO A 253 -16.11 -23.32 -14.52
C PRO A 253 -16.92 -22.16 -13.94
N LYS A 254 -16.34 -20.95 -13.88
CA LYS A 254 -17.00 -19.73 -13.38
C LYS A 254 -17.80 -19.00 -14.46
N GLY A 255 -17.67 -19.38 -15.73
CA GLY A 255 -18.35 -18.73 -16.85
C GLY A 255 -17.48 -18.60 -18.10
N ASN A 256 -18.00 -17.85 -19.09
CA ASN A 256 -17.29 -17.60 -20.34
C ASN A 256 -16.52 -16.28 -20.27
N ILE A 257 -15.23 -16.30 -20.61
CA ILE A 257 -14.36 -15.13 -20.65
C ILE A 257 -13.96 -14.89 -22.10
N LEU A 258 -13.96 -13.63 -22.54
CA LEU A 258 -13.58 -13.22 -23.89
C LEU A 258 -12.38 -12.30 -23.80
N LYS A 259 -11.24 -12.68 -24.40
CA LYS A 259 -10.05 -11.84 -24.49
C LYS A 259 -9.65 -11.62 -25.94
N THR A 260 -9.20 -10.41 -26.24
CA THR A 260 -8.61 -10.07 -27.53
C THR A 260 -7.11 -9.90 -27.31
N LEU A 261 -6.30 -10.75 -27.95
CA LEU A 261 -4.86 -10.79 -27.76
C LEU A 261 -4.13 -10.68 -29.11
N PRO A 262 -2.93 -10.10 -29.15
CA PRO A 262 -2.10 -10.09 -30.34
C PRO A 262 -1.77 -11.50 -30.84
N VAL A 263 -1.65 -11.66 -32.14
CA VAL A 263 -1.39 -12.96 -32.80
C VAL A 263 -0.03 -13.57 -32.41
N THR A 264 0.92 -12.76 -31.98
CA THR A 264 2.26 -13.19 -31.55
C THR A 264 2.33 -13.67 -30.10
N THR A 265 1.24 -13.54 -29.33
CA THR A 265 1.22 -14.00 -27.95
C THR A 265 1.30 -15.52 -27.88
N THR A 266 2.00 -16.01 -26.85
CA THR A 266 2.12 -17.45 -26.60
C THR A 266 0.97 -17.94 -25.73
N LEU A 267 0.67 -19.25 -25.77
CA LEU A 267 -0.31 -19.83 -24.85
C LEU A 267 0.09 -19.67 -23.38
N PHE A 268 1.39 -19.60 -23.09
CA PHE A 268 1.90 -19.29 -21.75
C PHE A 268 1.48 -17.90 -21.27
N GLU A 269 1.68 -16.87 -22.10
CA GLU A 269 1.25 -15.51 -21.78
C GLU A 269 -0.27 -15.41 -21.60
N VAL A 270 -1.03 -16.16 -22.39
CA VAL A 270 -2.48 -16.25 -22.27
C VAL A 270 -2.88 -16.86 -20.92
N ALA A 271 -2.22 -17.95 -20.50
CA ALA A 271 -2.45 -18.57 -19.20
C ALA A 271 -2.05 -17.62 -18.05
N ALA A 272 -0.94 -16.88 -18.18
CA ALA A 272 -0.53 -15.89 -17.21
C ALA A 272 -1.54 -14.73 -17.11
N ALA A 273 -2.08 -14.25 -18.24
CA ALA A 273 -3.10 -13.22 -18.27
C ALA A 273 -4.43 -13.68 -17.64
N LEU A 274 -4.82 -14.95 -17.80
CA LEU A 274 -6.00 -15.52 -17.12
C LEU A 274 -5.77 -15.68 -15.62
N ASN A 275 -4.56 -16.06 -15.20
CA ASN A 275 -4.18 -16.10 -13.79
C ASN A 275 -4.22 -14.71 -13.14
N GLN A 276 -3.67 -13.70 -13.81
CA GLN A 276 -3.54 -12.35 -13.26
C GLN A 276 -4.87 -11.59 -13.18
N GLU A 277 -5.71 -11.70 -14.22
CA GLU A 277 -6.97 -10.94 -14.29
C GLU A 277 -8.14 -11.67 -13.64
N ASP A 278 -8.22 -13.00 -13.81
CA ASP A 278 -9.39 -13.79 -13.43
C ASP A 278 -9.12 -14.76 -12.26
N GLY A 279 -7.85 -14.92 -11.85
CA GLY A 279 -7.45 -15.83 -10.77
C GLY A 279 -7.73 -17.30 -11.09
N ILE A 280 -7.58 -17.69 -12.37
CA ILE A 280 -7.88 -19.05 -12.85
C ILE A 280 -6.57 -19.74 -13.23
N GLU A 281 -6.20 -20.75 -12.43
CA GLU A 281 -5.05 -21.61 -12.69
C GLU A 281 -5.37 -22.55 -13.86
N VAL A 282 -4.63 -22.39 -14.96
CA VAL A 282 -4.83 -23.15 -16.19
C VAL A 282 -3.81 -24.27 -16.26
N GLN A 283 -4.26 -25.52 -16.27
CA GLN A 283 -3.37 -26.69 -16.44
C GLN A 283 -3.24 -27.07 -17.93
N GLY A 284 -4.30 -26.84 -18.71
CA GLY A 284 -4.29 -27.07 -20.15
C GLY A 284 -5.45 -26.39 -20.86
N PHE A 285 -5.36 -26.31 -22.20
CA PHE A 285 -6.45 -25.79 -23.02
C PHE A 285 -6.98 -26.88 -23.95
N LEU A 286 -8.30 -27.03 -24.03
CA LEU A 286 -8.95 -27.97 -24.94
C LEU A 286 -9.78 -27.21 -25.98
N GLN A 287 -9.41 -27.35 -27.25
CA GLN A 287 -10.24 -26.90 -28.36
C GLN A 287 -11.35 -27.92 -28.62
N THR A 288 -12.59 -27.45 -28.73
CA THR A 288 -13.75 -28.35 -28.90
C THR A 288 -13.90 -28.88 -30.33
N PHE A 289 -13.52 -28.08 -31.33
CA PHE A 289 -13.63 -28.44 -32.74
C PHE A 289 -12.56 -27.74 -33.61
N PRO A 290 -11.76 -28.49 -34.39
CA PRO A 290 -11.46 -29.92 -34.20
C PRO A 290 -10.91 -30.16 -32.78
N ARG A 291 -11.21 -31.33 -32.18
CA ARG A 291 -10.76 -31.63 -30.82
C ARG A 291 -9.23 -31.66 -30.78
N LYS A 292 -8.61 -30.71 -30.09
CA LYS A 292 -7.16 -30.64 -29.86
C LYS A 292 -6.91 -30.25 -28.41
N VAL A 293 -6.04 -31.00 -27.74
CA VAL A 293 -5.60 -30.72 -26.37
C VAL A 293 -4.24 -30.04 -26.45
N PHE A 294 -4.10 -28.91 -25.77
CA PHE A 294 -2.87 -28.14 -25.66
C PHE A 294 -2.34 -28.32 -24.24
N ASP A 295 -1.45 -29.30 -24.07
CA ASP A 295 -0.69 -29.54 -22.85
C ASP A 295 0.54 -28.61 -22.75
N SER A 296 1.34 -28.73 -21.69
CA SER A 296 2.52 -27.90 -21.41
C SER A 296 3.52 -27.75 -22.56
N GLU A 297 3.57 -28.71 -23.48
CA GLU A 297 4.44 -28.67 -24.67
C GLU A 297 4.05 -27.55 -25.64
N TYR A 298 2.76 -27.23 -25.74
CA TYR A 298 2.23 -26.21 -26.66
C TYR A 298 2.26 -24.79 -26.06
N PHE A 299 2.61 -24.64 -24.77
CA PHE A 299 2.63 -23.34 -24.10
C PHE A 299 3.65 -22.36 -24.71
N GLY A 300 4.71 -22.89 -25.34
CA GLY A 300 5.74 -22.09 -26.03
C GLY A 300 5.38 -21.65 -27.45
N GLU A 301 4.32 -22.19 -28.06
CA GLU A 301 3.89 -21.83 -29.41
C GLU A 301 2.98 -20.60 -29.41
N SER A 302 3.04 -19.80 -30.48
CA SER A 302 2.20 -18.61 -30.62
C SER A 302 0.78 -18.98 -31.07
N LEU A 303 -0.19 -18.09 -30.79
CA LEU A 303 -1.58 -18.26 -31.27
C LEU A 303 -1.66 -18.42 -32.81
N LYS A 304 -0.68 -17.89 -33.53
CA LYS A 304 -0.52 -18.05 -34.98
C LYS A 304 -0.14 -19.46 -35.39
N ASP A 305 0.86 -20.02 -34.73
CA ASP A 305 1.41 -21.33 -35.07
C ASP A 305 0.40 -22.44 -34.75
N LEU A 306 -0.39 -22.21 -33.69
CA LEU A 306 -1.47 -23.10 -33.26
C LEU A 306 -2.77 -22.95 -34.09
N GLY A 307 -2.85 -21.98 -35.00
CA GLY A 307 -4.00 -21.77 -35.87
C GLY A 307 -5.26 -21.27 -35.15
N LEU A 308 -5.11 -20.54 -34.03
CA LEU A 308 -6.23 -20.04 -33.21
C LEU A 308 -6.83 -18.72 -33.72
N ILE A 309 -6.45 -18.31 -34.93
CA ILE A 309 -6.82 -17.05 -35.61
C ILE A 309 -8.01 -17.28 -36.57
N PRO A 310 -8.93 -16.32 -36.76
CA PRO A 310 -9.06 -15.01 -36.08
C PRO A 310 -9.82 -15.10 -34.75
N SER A 311 -10.44 -16.25 -34.50
CA SER A 311 -11.17 -16.52 -33.27
C SER A 311 -11.14 -17.99 -32.93
N ALA A 312 -10.96 -18.32 -31.65
CA ALA A 312 -11.03 -19.68 -31.17
C ALA A 312 -11.79 -19.78 -29.85
N SER A 313 -12.39 -20.94 -29.59
CA SER A 313 -13.03 -21.28 -28.32
C SER A 313 -12.24 -22.40 -27.66
N LEU A 314 -11.67 -22.10 -26.49
CA LEU A 314 -10.87 -23.02 -25.69
C LEU A 314 -11.60 -23.29 -24.38
N VAL A 315 -11.59 -24.55 -23.93
CA VAL A 315 -12.06 -24.97 -22.62
C VAL A 315 -10.84 -25.05 -21.71
N ILE A 316 -10.92 -24.42 -20.54
CA ILE A 316 -9.84 -24.50 -19.54
C ILE A 316 -9.96 -25.83 -18.81
N GLN A 317 -8.87 -26.57 -18.73
CA GLN A 317 -8.70 -27.76 -17.89
C GLN A 317 -7.91 -27.43 -16.63
#